data_AF-A0A8T4PXM9-F1
#
_entry.id   AF-A0A8T4PXM9-F1
#
_cell.length_a   1.000
_cell.length_b   1.000
_cell.length_c   1.000
_cell.angle_alpha   90.00
_cell.angle_beta   90.00
_cell.angle_gamma   90.00
#
_symmetry.space_group_name_H-M   'P 1'
#
loop_
_entity.id
_entity.type
_entity.pdbx_description
1 polymer ?
#
loop_
_entity_poly.entity_id
_entity_poly.type
_entity_poly.pdbx_seq_one_letter_code
_entity_poly.pdbx_strand_id
1 'polypeptide(L)'
;MRLTKDEAMSLILRFAPNHRISSKTLLNKLLASFNLHLIPIDIEFKLNKFGSFSPDVDKLSSNDYFEKYAYEYNGTPCIGYRMKPPATELAEKTIRTKLEKILSVGELLAFKKEIQHLSTLSASDISDTEHRKLLVEVEDRDTLLQKVNTLHVDFYDLYQELDKIPEDSIVNITLRALIEYCYYLTKYLRDKRFKRLEEAYDHDAFCIFSPGRSP
;
A
#
# COMPACT_ATOMS: atom_id res chain seq x y z
N MET A 1 -12.71 8.96 -3.42
CA MET A 1 -13.58 7.76 -3.48
C MET A 1 -12.87 6.61 -2.80
N ARG A 2 -13.51 5.91 -1.86
CA ARG A 2 -12.91 4.86 -1.01
C ARG A 2 -13.66 3.53 -1.19
N LEU A 3 -12.94 2.40 -1.19
CA LEU A 3 -13.55 1.06 -1.17
C LEU A 3 -14.03 0.74 0.24
N THR A 4 -15.21 0.17 0.40
CA THR A 4 -15.62 -0.40 1.70
C THR A 4 -14.88 -1.70 1.97
N LYS A 5 -14.97 -2.20 3.20
CA LYS A 5 -14.39 -3.50 3.58
C LYS A 5 -14.94 -4.64 2.71
N ASP A 6 -16.25 -4.64 2.49
CA ASP A 6 -16.94 -5.69 1.72
C ASP A 6 -16.57 -5.64 0.24
N GLU A 7 -16.40 -4.45 -0.33
CA GLU A 7 -15.94 -4.28 -1.71
C GLU A 7 -14.51 -4.79 -1.88
N ALA A 8 -13.59 -4.40 -0.99
CA ALA A 8 -12.21 -4.85 -1.03
C ALA A 8 -12.10 -6.38 -0.84
N MET A 9 -12.85 -6.94 0.13
CA MET A 9 -12.95 -8.38 0.35
C MET A 9 -13.49 -9.12 -0.88
N SER A 10 -14.56 -8.61 -1.48
CA SER A 10 -15.17 -9.22 -2.66
C SER A 10 -14.22 -9.20 -3.85
N LEU A 11 -13.44 -8.13 -4.04
CA LEU A 11 -12.42 -8.05 -5.08
C LEU A 11 -11.30 -9.08 -4.85
N ILE A 12 -10.74 -9.13 -3.63
CA ILE A 12 -9.68 -10.11 -3.29
C ILE A 12 -10.17 -11.53 -3.54
N LEU A 13 -11.32 -11.89 -2.99
CA LEU A 13 -11.87 -13.24 -3.12
C LEU A 13 -12.27 -13.54 -4.58
N ARG A 14 -12.76 -12.56 -5.34
CA ARG A 14 -13.08 -12.75 -6.76
C ARG A 14 -11.83 -13.09 -7.59
N PHE A 15 -10.69 -12.48 -7.27
CA PHE A 15 -9.44 -12.68 -8.01
C PHE A 15 -8.59 -13.83 -7.47
N ALA A 16 -8.78 -14.23 -6.22
CA ALA A 16 -8.06 -15.34 -5.60
C ALA A 16 -8.42 -16.69 -6.25
N PRO A 17 -7.46 -17.63 -6.33
CA PRO A 17 -7.72 -18.99 -6.79
C PRO A 17 -8.85 -19.65 -6.00
N ASN A 18 -9.77 -20.33 -6.70
CA ASN A 18 -10.94 -21.01 -6.13
C ASN A 18 -11.86 -20.12 -5.28
N HIS A 19 -11.72 -18.79 -5.40
CA HIS A 19 -12.44 -17.78 -4.63
C HIS A 19 -12.26 -17.92 -3.12
N ARG A 20 -11.05 -18.29 -2.69
CA ARG A 20 -10.70 -18.60 -1.30
C ARG A 20 -9.37 -17.98 -0.90
N ILE A 21 -9.28 -17.63 0.37
CA ILE A 21 -8.04 -17.26 1.06
C ILE A 21 -7.87 -18.15 2.28
N SER A 22 -6.67 -18.71 2.45
CA SER A 22 -6.40 -19.73 3.45
C SER A 22 -6.28 -19.18 4.88
N SER A 23 -5.90 -17.92 5.07
CA SER A 23 -5.71 -17.38 6.43
C SER A 23 -5.98 -15.89 6.54
N LYS A 24 -6.25 -15.46 7.77
CA LYS A 24 -6.34 -14.05 8.15
C LYS A 24 -5.05 -13.27 7.82
N THR A 25 -3.89 -13.88 8.08
CA THR A 25 -2.59 -13.23 7.83
C THR A 25 -2.38 -12.95 6.35
N LEU A 26 -2.71 -13.92 5.48
CA LEU A 26 -2.67 -13.74 4.04
C LEU A 26 -3.63 -12.63 3.59
N LEU A 27 -4.87 -12.65 4.09
CA LEU A 27 -5.85 -11.63 3.79
C LEU A 27 -5.38 -10.22 4.18
N ASN A 28 -4.71 -10.07 5.33
CA ASN A 28 -4.17 -8.79 5.78
C ASN A 28 -3.16 -8.20 4.80
N LYS A 29 -2.28 -9.04 4.26
CA LYS A 29 -1.28 -8.63 3.30
C LYS A 29 -1.91 -8.26 1.95
N LEU A 30 -2.87 -9.05 1.48
CA LEU A 30 -3.63 -8.71 0.27
C LEU A 30 -4.44 -7.42 0.40
N LEU A 31 -4.98 -7.11 1.57
CA LEU A 31 -5.64 -5.82 1.82
C LEU A 31 -4.63 -4.65 1.88
N ALA A 32 -3.44 -4.87 2.44
CA ALA A 32 -2.39 -3.86 2.47
C ALA A 32 -1.86 -3.54 1.06
N SER A 33 -1.82 -4.51 0.15
CA SER A 33 -1.33 -4.29 -1.22
C SER A 33 -2.18 -3.32 -2.04
N PHE A 34 -3.48 -3.15 -1.73
CA PHE A 34 -4.32 -2.13 -2.38
C PHE A 34 -3.78 -0.71 -2.16
N ASN A 35 -3.17 -0.45 -0.99
CA ASN A 35 -2.54 0.84 -0.72
C ASN A 35 -1.32 1.07 -1.63
N LEU A 36 -0.59 0.02 -2.00
CA LEU A 36 0.53 0.12 -2.96
C LEU A 36 0.05 0.52 -4.37
N HIS A 37 -1.20 0.23 -4.69
CA HIS A 37 -1.86 0.63 -5.94
C HIS A 37 -2.63 1.95 -5.80
N LEU A 38 -2.46 2.69 -4.70
CA LEU A 38 -3.19 3.93 -4.42
C LEU A 38 -4.72 3.75 -4.44
N ILE A 39 -5.22 2.55 -4.13
CA ILE A 39 -6.65 2.25 -4.02
C ILE A 39 -7.02 2.34 -2.54
N PRO A 40 -7.63 3.45 -2.07
CA PRO A 40 -7.91 3.62 -0.65
C PRO A 40 -9.05 2.71 -0.19
N ILE A 41 -8.83 1.93 0.87
CA ILE A 41 -9.84 1.09 1.52
C ILE A 41 -10.27 1.71 2.84
N ASP A 42 -11.56 1.61 3.17
CA ASP A 42 -12.22 2.00 4.42
C ASP A 42 -11.94 1.02 5.56
N ILE A 43 -10.64 0.81 5.79
CA ILE A 43 -10.10 0.05 6.90
C ILE A 43 -9.04 0.90 7.60
N GLU A 44 -9.09 0.88 8.93
CA GLU A 44 -8.01 1.38 9.76
C GLU A 44 -6.84 0.39 9.68
N PHE A 45 -5.70 0.86 9.17
CA PHE A 45 -4.46 0.10 9.19
C PHE A 45 -3.66 0.51 10.42
N LYS A 46 -3.32 -0.46 11.28
CA LYS A 46 -2.46 -0.25 12.44
C LYS A 46 -1.06 -0.77 12.13
N LEU A 47 -0.05 0.00 12.49
CA LEU A 47 1.33 -0.46 12.43
C LEU A 47 1.53 -1.52 13.52
N ASN A 48 1.89 -2.74 13.13
CA ASN A 48 2.21 -3.77 14.10
C ASN A 48 3.65 -3.58 14.65
N LYS A 49 4.01 -4.37 15.68
CA LYS A 49 5.34 -4.33 16.31
C LYS A 49 6.53 -4.61 15.37
N PHE A 50 6.26 -5.10 14.16
CA PHE A 50 7.25 -5.41 13.13
C PHE A 50 7.24 -4.37 11.99
N GLY A 51 6.56 -3.22 12.17
CA GLY A 51 6.53 -2.15 11.17
C GLY A 51 5.66 -2.45 9.94
N SER A 52 4.84 -3.51 9.96
CA SER A 52 3.90 -3.80 8.87
C SER A 52 2.51 -3.21 9.16
N PHE A 53 1.95 -2.51 8.18
CA PHE A 53 0.55 -2.06 8.22
C PHE A 53 -0.38 -3.27 8.19
N SER A 54 -1.17 -3.43 9.24
CA SER A 54 -2.11 -4.53 9.40
C SER A 54 -3.54 -3.95 9.47
N PRO A 55 -4.43 -4.31 8.54
CA PRO A 55 -5.82 -3.92 8.62
C PRO A 55 -6.50 -4.58 9.84
N ASP A 56 -7.35 -3.85 10.56
CA ASP A 56 -8.17 -4.44 11.62
C ASP A 56 -9.27 -5.33 11.03
N VAL A 57 -8.89 -6.59 10.80
CA VAL A 57 -9.74 -7.68 10.30
C VAL A 57 -10.23 -8.61 11.40
N ASP A 58 -9.84 -8.38 12.66
CA ASP A 58 -10.22 -9.25 13.79
C ASP A 58 -11.74 -9.34 13.96
N LYS A 59 -12.43 -8.26 13.56
CA LYS A 59 -13.89 -8.14 13.57
C LYS A 59 -14.57 -8.60 12.28
N LEU A 60 -13.86 -9.11 11.27
CA LEU A 60 -14.50 -9.63 10.05
C LEU A 60 -15.24 -10.94 10.38
N SER A 61 -16.52 -10.82 10.68
CA SER A 61 -17.48 -11.92 10.74
C SER A 61 -17.93 -12.31 9.33
N SER A 62 -18.41 -13.55 9.16
CA SER A 62 -19.15 -13.93 7.96
C SER A 62 -20.32 -12.95 7.75
N ASN A 63 -20.59 -12.61 6.50
CA ASN A 63 -21.70 -11.75 6.09
C ASN A 63 -22.32 -12.26 4.78
N ASP A 64 -23.05 -11.42 4.06
CA ASP A 64 -23.73 -11.82 2.81
C ASP A 64 -22.75 -12.07 1.65
N TYR A 65 -21.54 -11.53 1.74
CA TYR A 65 -20.54 -11.54 0.66
C TYR A 65 -19.47 -12.62 0.86
N PHE A 66 -19.12 -12.95 2.11
CA PHE A 66 -18.11 -13.95 2.39
C PHE A 66 -18.39 -14.70 3.70
N GLU A 67 -17.75 -15.84 3.85
CA GLU A 67 -17.79 -16.61 5.11
C GLU A 67 -16.46 -17.22 5.46
N LYS A 68 -16.30 -17.46 6.77
CA LYS A 68 -15.23 -18.29 7.31
C LYS A 68 -15.53 -19.75 7.00
N TYR A 69 -14.52 -20.50 6.58
CA TYR A 69 -14.60 -21.96 6.45
C TYR A 69 -13.45 -22.62 7.21
N ALA A 70 -13.75 -23.74 7.87
CA ALA A 70 -12.73 -24.55 8.52
C ALA A 70 -12.09 -25.50 7.51
N TYR A 71 -10.78 -25.72 7.65
CA TYR A 71 -10.04 -26.72 6.89
C TYR A 71 -8.84 -27.22 7.72
N GLU A 72 -8.21 -28.29 7.29
CA GLU A 72 -7.06 -28.87 7.98
C GLU A 72 -5.79 -28.65 7.17
N TYR A 73 -4.72 -28.18 7.83
CA TYR A 73 -3.40 -27.99 7.22
C TYR A 73 -2.35 -28.65 8.10
N ASN A 74 -1.68 -29.67 7.57
CA ASN A 74 -0.66 -30.44 8.30
C ASN A 74 -1.13 -30.90 9.71
N GLY A 75 -2.37 -31.40 9.81
CA GLY A 75 -2.96 -31.85 11.08
C GLY A 75 -3.47 -30.71 11.99
N THR A 76 -3.35 -29.45 11.57
CA THR A 76 -3.77 -28.28 12.35
C THR A 76 -5.09 -27.72 11.82
N PRO A 77 -6.13 -27.58 12.67
CA PRO A 77 -7.37 -26.93 12.27
C PRO A 77 -7.13 -25.45 11.99
N CYS A 78 -7.52 -25.01 10.81
CA CYS A 78 -7.30 -23.67 10.28
C CYS A 78 -8.62 -23.05 9.82
N ILE A 79 -8.66 -21.72 9.77
CA ILE A 79 -9.83 -20.95 9.32
C ILE A 79 -9.42 -20.09 8.12
N GLY A 80 -10.08 -20.34 6.99
CA GLY A 80 -9.98 -19.53 5.78
C GLY A 80 -11.24 -18.70 5.53
N TYR A 81 -11.23 -17.96 4.43
CA TYR A 81 -12.34 -17.13 3.95
C TYR A 81 -12.72 -17.53 2.53
N ARG A 82 -14.02 -17.69 2.25
CA ARG A 82 -14.53 -18.02 0.91
C ARG A 82 -15.62 -17.07 0.48
N MET A 83 -15.66 -16.82 -0.83
CA MET A 83 -16.67 -15.97 -1.47
C MET A 83 -18.06 -16.62 -1.44
N LYS A 84 -19.10 -15.80 -1.18
CA LYS A 84 -20.50 -16.15 -1.42
C LYS A 84 -20.99 -15.58 -2.75
N PRO A 85 -22.08 -16.10 -3.34
CA PRO A 85 -22.58 -15.63 -4.63
C PRO A 85 -22.76 -14.10 -4.73
N PRO A 86 -23.34 -13.39 -3.73
CA PRO A 86 -23.53 -11.93 -3.81
C PRO A 86 -22.24 -11.11 -3.95
N ALA A 87 -21.09 -11.64 -3.53
CA ALA A 87 -19.80 -10.95 -3.68
C ALA A 87 -19.36 -10.83 -5.14
N THR A 88 -19.84 -11.71 -6.03
CA THR A 88 -19.50 -11.62 -7.45
C THR A 88 -20.07 -10.33 -8.05
N GLU A 89 -21.35 -10.08 -7.82
CA GLU A 89 -22.02 -8.87 -8.29
C GLU A 89 -21.44 -7.61 -7.64
N LEU A 90 -21.11 -7.68 -6.34
CA LEU A 90 -20.47 -6.58 -5.63
C LEU A 90 -19.09 -6.26 -6.22
N ALA A 91 -18.27 -7.27 -6.52
CA ALA A 91 -16.96 -7.07 -7.14
C ALA A 91 -17.09 -6.45 -8.54
N GLU A 92 -17.99 -6.95 -9.39
CA GLU A 92 -18.20 -6.43 -10.74
C GLU A 92 -18.78 -5.02 -10.76
N LYS A 93 -19.66 -4.71 -9.80
CA LYS A 93 -20.16 -3.34 -9.59
C LYS A 93 -19.03 -2.42 -9.13
N THR A 94 -18.18 -2.88 -8.22
CA THR A 94 -17.04 -2.10 -7.69
C THR A 94 -16.02 -1.79 -8.79
N ILE A 95 -15.71 -2.76 -9.65
CA ILE A 95 -14.82 -2.54 -10.81
C ILE A 95 -15.37 -1.41 -11.69
N ARG A 96 -16.62 -1.54 -12.15
CA ARG A 96 -17.26 -0.59 -13.07
C ARG A 96 -17.45 0.80 -12.49
N THR A 97 -17.89 0.87 -11.23
CA THR A 97 -18.29 2.15 -10.62
C THR A 97 -17.15 2.87 -9.93
N LYS A 98 -16.07 2.15 -9.56
CA LYS A 98 -14.94 2.67 -8.80
C LYS A 98 -13.60 2.46 -9.50
N LEU A 99 -13.17 1.22 -9.77
CA LEU A 99 -11.80 0.98 -10.25
C LEU A 99 -11.55 1.52 -11.67
N GLU A 100 -12.50 1.36 -12.59
CA GLU A 100 -12.38 1.85 -13.98
C GLU A 100 -12.32 3.38 -14.08
N LYS A 101 -12.64 4.11 -13.00
CA LYS A 101 -12.52 5.58 -12.95
C LYS A 101 -11.11 6.05 -12.58
N ILE A 102 -10.29 5.17 -12.01
CA ILE A 102 -8.97 5.52 -11.46
C ILE A 102 -7.83 4.69 -12.06
N LEU A 103 -8.12 3.55 -12.66
CA LEU A 103 -7.16 2.70 -13.35
C LEU A 103 -7.53 2.60 -14.82
N SER A 104 -6.53 2.71 -15.70
CA SER A 104 -6.66 2.30 -17.09
C SER A 104 -6.93 0.80 -17.21
N VAL A 105 -7.37 0.36 -18.39
CA VAL A 105 -7.62 -1.07 -18.67
C VAL A 105 -6.37 -1.92 -18.41
N GLY A 106 -5.19 -1.40 -18.76
CA GLY A 106 -3.90 -2.07 -18.52
C GLY A 106 -3.57 -2.20 -17.04
N GLU A 107 -3.73 -1.12 -16.27
CA GLU A 107 -3.49 -1.10 -14.83
C GLU A 107 -4.47 -2.00 -14.07
N LEU A 108 -5.74 -2.01 -14.46
CA LEU A 108 -6.74 -2.90 -13.88
C LEU A 108 -6.40 -4.38 -14.13
N LEU A 109 -5.94 -4.71 -15.35
CA LEU A 109 -5.50 -6.07 -15.68
C LEU A 109 -4.27 -6.46 -14.85
N ALA A 110 -3.30 -5.56 -14.71
CA ALA A 110 -2.10 -5.77 -13.89
C ALA A 110 -2.47 -5.97 -12.42
N PHE A 111 -3.35 -5.13 -11.88
CA PHE A 111 -3.88 -5.25 -10.52
C PHE A 111 -4.56 -6.60 -10.27
N LYS A 112 -5.42 -7.05 -11.19
CA LYS A 112 -6.07 -8.38 -11.10
C LYS A 112 -5.04 -9.51 -11.07
N LYS A 113 -4.05 -9.47 -11.97
CA LYS A 113 -2.98 -10.48 -12.03
C LYS A 113 -2.13 -10.49 -10.76
N GLU A 114 -1.83 -9.31 -10.23
CA GLU A 114 -1.06 -9.14 -9.00
C GLU A 114 -1.80 -9.76 -7.81
N ILE A 115 -3.07 -9.42 -7.58
CA ILE A 115 -3.87 -10.01 -6.49
C ILE A 115 -3.98 -11.53 -6.66
N GLN A 116 -4.18 -12.02 -7.88
CA GLN A 116 -4.22 -13.46 -8.16
C GLN A 116 -2.90 -14.14 -7.80
N HIS A 117 -1.76 -13.54 -8.20
CA HIS A 117 -0.44 -14.07 -7.90
C HIS A 117 -0.16 -14.05 -6.40
N LEU A 118 -0.33 -12.90 -5.73
CA LEU A 118 -0.11 -12.77 -4.29
C LEU A 118 -0.99 -13.76 -3.50
N SER A 119 -2.20 -14.07 -3.96
CA SER A 119 -3.09 -15.04 -3.30
C SER A 119 -2.57 -16.48 -3.32
N THR A 120 -1.59 -16.80 -4.16
CA THR A 120 -0.94 -18.13 -4.22
C THR A 120 0.28 -18.24 -3.30
N LEU A 121 0.78 -17.11 -2.79
CA LEU A 121 1.99 -17.03 -1.98
C LEU A 121 1.69 -17.18 -0.49
N SER A 122 2.72 -17.51 0.30
CA SER A 122 2.61 -17.41 1.75
C SER A 122 2.63 -15.94 2.20
N ALA A 123 2.14 -15.65 3.41
CA ALA A 123 2.20 -14.29 3.94
C ALA A 123 3.64 -13.76 4.12
N SER A 124 4.61 -14.67 4.30
CA SER A 124 6.03 -14.30 4.36
C SER A 124 6.51 -13.88 2.98
N ASP A 125 6.24 -14.67 1.96
CA ASP A 125 6.66 -14.39 0.58
C ASP A 125 6.03 -13.09 0.04
N ILE A 126 4.78 -12.80 0.42
CA ILE A 126 4.15 -11.51 0.10
C ILE A 126 4.87 -10.38 0.82
N SER A 127 5.23 -10.55 2.09
CA SER A 127 5.97 -9.53 2.83
C SER A 127 7.32 -9.25 2.18
N ASP A 128 8.01 -10.28 1.71
CA ASP A 128 9.27 -10.12 0.98
C ASP A 128 9.07 -9.44 -0.37
N THR A 129 7.96 -9.73 -1.06
CA THR A 129 7.60 -9.10 -2.34
C THR A 129 7.22 -7.62 -2.15
N GLU A 130 6.44 -7.31 -1.12
CA GLU A 130 6.11 -5.94 -0.68
C GLU A 130 7.38 -5.18 -0.29
N HIS A 131 8.25 -5.83 0.51
CA HIS A 131 9.50 -5.22 0.94
C HIS A 131 10.42 -4.94 -0.25
N ARG A 132 10.57 -5.86 -1.20
CA ARG A 132 11.31 -5.61 -2.45
C ARG A 132 10.73 -4.45 -3.28
N LYS A 133 9.41 -4.29 -3.33
CA LYS A 133 8.78 -3.12 -3.99
C LYS A 133 9.01 -1.81 -3.24
N LEU A 134 9.21 -1.87 -1.93
CA LEU A 134 9.49 -0.73 -1.06
C LEU A 134 10.98 -0.42 -0.93
N LEU A 135 11.84 -1.41 -1.21
CA LEU A 135 13.27 -1.25 -1.34
C LEU A 135 13.53 -0.53 -2.65
N VAL A 136 14.03 0.69 -2.51
CA VAL A 136 14.52 1.46 -3.64
C VAL A 136 15.89 0.87 -3.97
N GLU A 137 15.99 0.17 -5.09
CA GLU A 137 17.28 -0.25 -5.64
C GLU A 137 18.17 1.00 -5.79
N VAL A 138 19.48 0.86 -5.56
CA VAL A 138 20.42 2.00 -5.59
C VAL A 138 20.37 2.72 -6.95
N GLU A 139 20.06 1.99 -8.02
CA GLU A 139 19.92 2.47 -9.39
C GLU A 139 18.64 3.31 -9.61
N ASP A 140 17.60 3.11 -8.80
CA ASP A 140 16.34 3.88 -8.84
C ASP A 140 16.38 5.14 -7.95
N ARG A 141 17.54 5.43 -7.34
CA ARG A 141 17.75 6.62 -6.47
C ARG A 141 17.39 7.91 -7.19
N ASP A 142 17.88 8.09 -8.41
CA ASP A 142 17.65 9.33 -9.16
C ASP A 142 16.19 9.47 -9.58
N THR A 143 15.56 8.35 -9.94
CA THR A 143 14.12 8.28 -10.21
C THR A 143 13.29 8.62 -8.98
N LEU A 144 13.65 8.13 -7.80
CA LEU A 144 12.96 8.44 -6.55
C LEU A 144 13.18 9.90 -6.13
N LEU A 145 14.41 10.40 -6.27
CA LEU A 145 14.74 11.80 -6.01
C LEU A 145 13.93 12.73 -6.93
N GLN A 146 13.85 12.40 -8.22
CA GLN A 146 12.99 13.11 -9.17
C GLN A 146 11.53 13.07 -8.73
N LYS A 147 10.97 11.90 -8.37
CA LYS A 147 9.59 11.78 -7.89
C LYS A 147 9.33 12.59 -6.62
N VAL A 148 10.23 12.56 -5.65
CA VAL A 148 10.13 13.35 -4.41
C VAL A 148 10.20 14.84 -4.73
N ASN A 149 11.07 15.25 -5.65
CA ASN A 149 11.16 16.64 -6.09
C ASN A 149 9.90 17.09 -6.84
N THR A 150 9.35 16.27 -7.73
CA THR A 150 8.08 16.53 -8.43
C THR A 150 6.95 16.70 -7.41
N LEU A 151 6.77 15.72 -6.50
CA LEU A 151 5.76 15.81 -5.45
C LEU A 151 5.95 17.04 -4.57
N HIS A 152 7.20 17.40 -4.24
CA HIS A 152 7.48 18.60 -3.46
C HIS A 152 7.08 19.88 -4.19
N VAL A 153 7.31 19.98 -5.50
CA VAL A 153 6.86 21.12 -6.32
C VAL A 153 5.33 21.15 -6.35
N ASP A 154 4.67 20.03 -6.63
CA ASP A 154 3.20 19.95 -6.66
C ASP A 154 2.57 20.38 -5.32
N PHE A 155 3.12 19.89 -4.20
CA PHE A 155 2.66 20.28 -2.86
C PHE A 155 3.07 21.69 -2.46
N TYR A 156 4.17 22.22 -2.99
CA TYR A 156 4.55 23.62 -2.80
C TYR A 156 3.55 24.55 -3.48
N ASP A 157 3.18 24.28 -4.73
CA ASP A 157 2.18 25.06 -5.46
C ASP A 157 0.83 25.02 -4.73
N LEU A 158 0.40 23.83 -4.30
CA LEU A 158 -0.83 23.68 -3.51
C LEU A 158 -0.76 24.42 -2.16
N TYR A 159 0.41 24.45 -1.53
CA TYR A 159 0.65 25.19 -0.30
C TYR A 159 0.66 26.71 -0.52
N GLN A 160 1.13 27.21 -1.66
CA GLN A 160 1.01 28.65 -1.99
C GLN A 160 -0.45 29.08 -2.16
N GLU A 161 -1.33 28.15 -2.52
CA GLU A 161 -2.76 28.40 -2.67
C GLU A 161 -3.58 28.15 -1.39
N LEU A 162 -2.93 27.81 -0.27
CA LEU A 162 -3.62 27.45 0.98
C LEU A 162 -4.62 28.52 1.41
N ASP A 163 -4.22 29.79 1.30
CA ASP A 163 -5.03 30.96 1.70
C ASP A 163 -6.27 31.18 0.83
N LYS A 164 -6.36 30.53 -0.33
CA LYS A 164 -7.56 30.54 -1.17
C LYS A 164 -8.67 29.63 -0.61
N ILE A 165 -8.35 28.72 0.31
CA ILE A 165 -9.31 27.80 0.93
C ILE A 165 -9.91 28.47 2.18
N PRO A 166 -11.22 28.80 2.22
CA PRO A 166 -11.81 29.49 3.37
C PRO A 166 -11.88 28.61 4.61
N GLU A 167 -11.63 29.16 5.80
CA GLU A 167 -11.70 28.45 7.10
C GLU A 167 -13.12 28.45 7.70
N ASP A 168 -14.14 28.37 6.85
CA ASP A 168 -15.55 28.43 7.23
C ASP A 168 -16.13 27.08 7.71
N SER A 169 -15.37 26.00 7.58
CA SER A 169 -15.81 24.65 7.97
C SER A 169 -14.68 23.77 8.50
N ILE A 170 -15.03 22.79 9.36
CA ILE A 170 -14.10 21.78 9.87
C ILE A 170 -13.43 21.02 8.71
N VAL A 171 -14.15 20.78 7.62
CA VAL A 171 -13.62 20.10 6.43
C VAL A 171 -12.52 20.94 5.78
N ASN A 172 -12.73 22.24 5.59
CA ASN A 172 -11.75 23.13 4.98
C ASN A 172 -10.53 23.35 5.89
N ILE A 173 -10.74 23.49 7.20
CA ILE A 173 -9.66 23.56 8.19
C ILE A 173 -8.81 22.29 8.13
N THR A 174 -9.45 21.11 8.06
CA THR A 174 -8.75 19.82 7.95
C THR A 174 -7.97 19.71 6.63
N LEU A 175 -8.57 20.16 5.52
CA LEU A 175 -7.92 20.15 4.22
C LEU A 175 -6.68 21.05 4.19
N ARG A 176 -6.76 22.28 4.71
CA ARG A 176 -5.61 23.20 4.86
C ARG A 176 -4.49 22.53 5.67
N ALA A 177 -4.81 21.98 6.84
CA ALA A 177 -3.84 21.30 7.69
C ALA A 177 -3.17 20.10 6.99
N LEU A 178 -3.93 19.33 6.19
CA LEU A 178 -3.39 18.21 5.42
C LEU A 178 -2.44 18.66 4.31
N ILE A 179 -2.79 19.71 3.58
CA ILE A 179 -1.92 20.27 2.52
C ILE A 179 -0.61 20.76 3.13
N GLU A 180 -0.69 21.52 4.23
CA GLU A 180 0.47 22.00 4.98
C GLU A 180 1.35 20.84 5.47
N TYR A 181 0.75 19.81 6.09
CA TYR A 181 1.46 18.64 6.54
C TYR A 181 2.18 17.90 5.41
N CYS A 182 1.51 17.70 4.27
CA CYS A 182 2.08 17.06 3.09
C CYS A 182 3.25 17.86 2.51
N TYR A 183 3.13 19.19 2.44
CA TYR A 183 4.22 20.08 2.03
C TYR A 183 5.44 19.92 2.94
N TYR A 184 5.27 20.03 4.25
CA TYR A 184 6.38 19.89 5.20
C TYR A 184 6.99 18.49 5.21
N LEU A 185 6.18 17.45 4.99
CA LEU A 185 6.67 16.07 4.89
C LEU A 185 7.54 15.87 3.64
N THR A 186 7.09 16.32 2.47
CA THR A 186 7.88 16.22 1.24
C THR A 186 9.15 17.07 1.31
N LYS A 187 9.07 18.28 1.88
CA LYS A 187 10.22 19.13 2.20
C LYS A 187 11.22 18.42 3.11
N TYR A 188 10.74 17.81 4.19
CA TYR A 188 11.58 17.04 5.11
C TYR A 188 12.28 15.87 4.40
N LEU A 189 11.56 15.11 3.58
CA LEU A 189 12.13 13.99 2.83
C LEU A 189 13.22 14.44 1.86
N ARG A 190 12.99 15.54 1.14
CA ARG A 190 13.99 16.20 0.28
C ARG A 190 15.22 16.66 1.08
N ASP A 191 15.01 17.29 2.25
CA ASP A 191 16.09 17.93 3.00
C ASP A 191 16.92 16.95 3.88
N LYS A 192 16.30 15.88 4.40
CA LYS A 192 16.89 15.02 5.45
C LYS A 192 17.31 13.62 5.00
N ARG A 193 16.63 13.00 4.03
CA ARG A 193 17.00 11.64 3.61
C ARG A 193 18.24 11.60 2.71
N PHE A 194 18.55 12.67 1.99
CA PHE A 194 19.71 12.68 1.10
C PHE A 194 21.02 13.14 1.79
N LYS A 195 20.95 13.98 2.84
CA LYS A 195 22.15 14.40 3.58
C LYS A 195 22.85 13.26 4.36
N ARG A 196 22.08 12.36 4.98
CA ARG A 196 22.66 11.22 5.75
C ARG A 196 23.24 10.11 4.87
N LEU A 197 22.92 10.07 3.58
CA LEU A 197 23.42 9.04 2.64
C LEU A 197 24.68 9.51 1.91
N GLU A 198 24.83 10.81 1.65
CA GLU A 198 26.10 11.39 1.15
C GLU A 198 27.23 11.20 2.17
N GLU A 199 26.96 11.45 3.46
CA GLU A 199 27.94 11.25 4.55
C GLU A 199 28.36 9.77 4.75
N ALA A 200 27.51 8.80 4.39
CA ALA A 200 27.84 7.38 4.49
C ALA A 200 28.63 6.87 3.27
N TYR A 201 28.30 7.36 2.06
CA TYR A 201 29.00 6.97 0.83
C TYR A 201 30.38 7.62 0.69
N ASP A 202 30.58 8.84 1.21
CA ASP A 202 31.91 9.46 1.24
C ASP A 202 32.88 8.70 2.16
N HIS A 203 32.39 8.02 3.19
CA HIS A 203 33.23 7.21 4.07
C HIS A 203 33.67 5.88 3.43
N ASP A 204 32.78 5.18 2.71
CA ASP A 204 33.11 3.91 2.08
C ASP A 204 33.89 4.09 0.76
N ALA A 205 33.66 5.16 0.01
CA ALA A 205 34.43 5.46 -1.20
C ALA A 205 35.88 5.88 -0.89
N PHE A 206 36.15 6.53 0.25
CA PHE A 206 37.50 6.90 0.66
C PHE A 206 38.34 5.72 1.17
N CYS A 207 37.70 4.68 1.71
CA CYS A 207 38.38 3.50 2.25
C CYS A 207 38.76 2.44 1.20
N ILE A 208 38.19 2.49 -0.02
CA ILE A 208 38.48 1.53 -1.10
C ILE A 208 39.60 2.02 -2.04
N PHE A 209 39.94 3.31 -2.03
CA PHE A 209 40.90 3.91 -2.98
C PHE A 209 42.28 4.31 -2.42
N SER A 210 42.66 3.87 -1.22
CA SER A 210 44.05 4.04 -0.74
C SER A 210 44.79 2.72 -0.51
N PRO A 211 45.13 1.95 -1.56
CA PRO A 211 46.16 0.94 -1.43
C PRO A 211 47.52 1.63 -1.50
N GLY A 212 48.15 1.80 -0.34
CA GLY A 212 49.58 2.06 -0.25
C GLY A 212 49.95 3.49 0.14
N ARG A 213 49.94 3.75 1.45
CA ARG A 213 51.04 4.45 2.13
C ARG A 213 50.98 4.10 3.61
N SER A 214 51.97 3.34 4.05
CA SER A 214 52.35 3.21 5.44
C SER A 214 53.80 3.71 5.56
N PRO A 215 54.20 4.21 6.74
CA PRO A 215 55.10 5.35 6.95
C PRO A 215 56.54 5.14 6.50
#